data_AF-A0A660RYR6-F1
#
_entry.id   AF-A0A660RYR6-F1
#
_cell.length_a   1.000
_cell.length_b   1.000
_cell.length_c   1.000
_cell.angle_alpha   90.00
_cell.angle_beta   90.00
_cell.angle_gamma   90.00
#
_symmetry.space_group_name_H-M   'P 1'
#
loop_
_entity.id
_entity.type
_entity.pdbx_description
1 polymer ?
#
loop_
_entity_poly.entity_id
_entity_poly.type
_entity_poly.pdbx_seq_one_letter_code
_entity_poly.pdbx_strand_id
1 'polypeptide(L)'
;MPECLPFCGWRYNKEKVDIQKIVAPPYDVVNKKEKEEYKKKSPYNIFHLELPENYQKAKTLLSNWIKDKILIKDSEPALYLYELIFKYKNNILNRKGLILLVKLSPFDEGIILPHEKTFHKITQERLELLKITKFQFSQVFGLYEDPQLITLEIFKKNPQLLYEVNYDEEIHKFYKITDKKTIKSFLDTLKDKKIYIADGHHRYTTALKYKEYMNVLYGDDLKRDYHYIAMYITPMEDKNLLILPTHRVYYLENVKRFISDMEKYATPLKEFKEINLEKIELYFTNLSTQWIIFYQNKLILYELKDKYYKKFININSVLSEIPLFNFLQILENILGIKEEEFAQEGKVKFLSKIEKLKDEVKKGALGVIFPALPPEVFKKIAREKKLMPHKCTYFYPKILTGFVLNEVSGKILDF
;
A
#
# COMPACT_ATOMS: atom_id res chain seq x y z
N MET A 1 -8.06 -14.54 -13.26
CA MET A 1 -7.94 -13.12 -12.87
C MET A 1 -9.30 -12.47 -12.95
N PRO A 2 -9.61 -11.47 -12.12
CA PRO A 2 -10.73 -10.59 -12.45
C PRO A 2 -10.54 -10.07 -13.88
N GLU A 3 -11.65 -9.94 -14.59
CA GLU A 3 -11.67 -9.29 -15.90
C GLU A 3 -10.97 -7.92 -15.82
N CYS A 4 -10.06 -7.67 -16.75
CA CYS A 4 -9.23 -6.46 -16.77
C CYS A 4 -9.43 -5.70 -18.06
N LEU A 5 -9.57 -4.38 -17.97
CA LEU A 5 -9.93 -3.52 -19.10
C LEU A 5 -8.99 -2.31 -19.19
N PRO A 6 -8.67 -1.83 -20.41
CA PRO A 6 -8.12 -0.49 -20.58
C PRO A 6 -9.20 0.54 -20.21
N PHE A 7 -8.85 1.81 -20.06
CA PHE A 7 -9.86 2.84 -19.78
C PHE A 7 -9.46 4.22 -20.26
N CYS A 8 -10.48 5.06 -20.45
CA CYS A 8 -10.31 6.48 -20.74
C CYS A 8 -10.12 7.24 -19.42
N GLY A 9 -8.89 7.31 -18.93
CA GLY A 9 -8.56 7.97 -17.68
C GLY A 9 -8.70 9.50 -17.75
N TRP A 10 -9.00 10.09 -16.59
CA TRP A 10 -8.96 11.54 -16.39
C TRP A 10 -7.59 11.93 -15.85
N ARG A 11 -6.93 12.90 -16.48
CA ARG A 11 -5.55 13.27 -16.17
C ARG A 11 -5.34 14.77 -16.26
N TYR A 12 -4.32 15.28 -15.58
CA TYR A 12 -4.05 16.73 -15.59
C TYR A 12 -3.56 17.21 -16.95
N ASN A 13 -4.07 18.35 -17.40
CA ASN A 13 -3.55 18.99 -18.60
C ASN A 13 -2.18 19.62 -18.34
N LYS A 14 -1.11 19.00 -18.84
CA LYS A 14 0.28 19.45 -18.66
C LYS A 14 0.55 20.89 -19.14
N GLU A 15 -0.31 21.45 -20.00
CA GLU A 15 -0.20 22.83 -20.47
C GLU A 15 -0.73 23.85 -19.46
N LYS A 16 -1.61 23.42 -18.54
CA LYS A 16 -2.26 24.31 -17.57
C LYS A 16 -1.66 24.22 -16.18
N VAL A 17 -0.93 23.15 -15.89
CA VAL A 17 -0.48 22.89 -14.53
C VAL A 17 0.89 22.21 -14.50
N ASP A 18 1.62 22.46 -13.43
CA ASP A 18 2.89 21.81 -13.12
C ASP A 18 2.65 20.50 -12.34
N ILE A 19 2.83 19.37 -13.00
CA ILE A 19 2.57 18.04 -12.43
C ILE A 19 3.37 17.78 -11.15
N GLN A 20 4.58 18.34 -11.03
CA GLN A 20 5.46 18.20 -9.85
C GLN A 20 4.80 18.74 -8.57
N LYS A 21 3.91 19.74 -8.71
CA LYS A 21 3.24 20.41 -7.57
C LYS A 21 1.87 19.81 -7.25
N ILE A 22 1.36 18.93 -8.12
CA ILE A 22 -0.02 18.46 -8.06
C ILE A 22 -0.14 17.08 -7.47
N VAL A 23 0.78 16.19 -7.85
CA VAL A 23 0.81 14.84 -7.34
C VAL A 23 1.15 14.85 -5.84
N ALA A 24 0.72 13.79 -5.16
CA ALA A 24 0.94 13.63 -3.74
C ALA A 24 1.12 12.13 -3.43
N PRO A 25 1.75 11.76 -2.30
CA PRO A 25 1.76 10.37 -1.84
C PRO A 25 0.32 9.90 -1.53
N PRO A 26 0.10 8.59 -1.34
CA PRO A 26 -1.21 8.09 -0.91
C PRO A 26 -1.72 8.78 0.35
N TYR A 27 -3.05 8.97 0.43
CA TYR A 27 -3.68 9.73 1.51
C TYR A 27 -3.46 9.14 2.91
N ASP A 28 -3.20 7.84 3.01
CA ASP A 28 -3.07 7.06 4.23
C ASP A 28 -1.63 7.06 4.80
N VAL A 29 -0.68 7.73 4.12
CA VAL A 29 0.71 7.87 4.60
C VAL A 29 1.10 9.30 5.00
N VAL A 30 0.15 10.25 4.94
CA VAL A 30 0.40 11.65 5.31
C VAL A 30 -0.33 12.05 6.59
N ASN A 31 0.32 12.89 7.39
CA ASN A 31 -0.30 13.53 8.54
C ASN A 31 -0.99 14.86 8.18
N LYS A 32 -1.69 15.47 9.14
CA LYS A 32 -2.44 16.73 8.95
C LYS A 32 -1.53 17.89 8.50
N LYS A 33 -0.31 17.99 9.02
CA LYS A 33 0.64 19.06 8.64
C LYS A 33 1.12 18.87 7.20
N GLU A 34 1.54 17.66 6.85
CA GLU A 34 1.98 17.30 5.49
C GLU A 34 0.87 17.55 4.47
N LYS A 35 -0.38 17.16 4.78
CA LYS A 35 -1.56 17.43 3.94
C LYS A 35 -1.67 18.92 3.57
N GLU A 36 -1.56 19.81 4.54
CA GLU A 36 -1.67 21.25 4.29
C GLU A 36 -0.46 21.80 3.53
N GLU A 37 0.73 21.26 3.76
CA GLU A 37 1.93 21.58 2.96
C GLU A 37 1.74 21.19 1.48
N TYR A 38 1.20 20.01 1.19
CA TYR A 38 0.86 19.60 -0.18
C TYR A 38 -0.17 20.52 -0.84
N LYS A 39 -1.24 20.86 -0.14
CA LYS A 39 -2.28 21.78 -0.64
C LYS A 39 -1.74 23.17 -0.97
N LYS A 40 -0.70 23.64 -0.24
CA LYS A 40 -0.04 24.92 -0.51
C LYS A 40 0.86 24.91 -1.75
N LYS A 41 1.34 23.74 -2.19
CA LYS A 41 2.19 23.65 -3.40
C LYS A 41 1.47 24.10 -4.66
N SER A 42 0.16 23.86 -4.76
CA SER A 42 -0.66 24.24 -5.91
C SER A 42 -2.15 24.28 -5.56
N PRO A 43 -2.93 25.23 -6.13
CA PRO A 43 -4.39 25.20 -6.02
C PRO A 43 -5.02 23.97 -6.69
N TYR A 44 -4.26 23.27 -7.54
CA TYR A 44 -4.69 22.06 -8.25
C TYR A 44 -4.11 20.77 -7.65
N ASN A 45 -3.50 20.82 -6.46
CA ASN A 45 -3.00 19.60 -5.80
C ASN A 45 -4.12 18.59 -5.54
N ILE A 46 -3.85 17.31 -5.79
CA ILE A 46 -4.86 16.23 -5.73
C ILE A 46 -5.53 16.09 -4.35
N PHE A 47 -4.85 16.49 -3.27
CA PHE A 47 -5.42 16.48 -1.93
C PHE A 47 -6.58 17.47 -1.73
N HIS A 48 -6.77 18.45 -2.62
CA HIS A 48 -8.00 19.24 -2.64
C HIS A 48 -9.24 18.41 -2.99
N LEU A 49 -9.08 17.32 -3.75
CA LEU A 49 -10.14 16.38 -4.12
C LEU A 49 -10.20 15.15 -3.21
N GLU A 50 -9.04 14.56 -2.88
CA GLU A 50 -8.98 13.29 -2.14
C GLU A 50 -9.05 13.48 -0.61
N LEU A 51 -8.48 14.57 -0.09
CA LEU A 51 -8.52 14.94 1.32
C LEU A 51 -9.21 16.30 1.52
N PRO A 52 -10.44 16.47 1.03
CA PRO A 52 -11.13 17.74 1.12
C PRO A 52 -11.52 18.03 2.57
N GLU A 53 -11.73 19.31 2.86
CA GLU A 53 -12.37 19.73 4.13
C GLU A 53 -13.87 19.43 4.12
N ASN A 54 -14.47 19.42 2.93
CA ASN A 54 -15.88 19.24 2.70
C ASN A 54 -16.06 18.51 1.35
N TYR A 55 -16.81 17.40 1.34
CA TYR A 55 -17.00 16.57 0.14
C TYR A 55 -17.74 17.31 -0.99
N GLN A 56 -18.66 18.21 -0.67
CA GLN A 56 -19.35 19.04 -1.66
C GLN A 56 -18.40 20.05 -2.32
N LYS A 57 -17.44 20.59 -1.55
CA LYS A 57 -16.36 21.43 -2.08
C LYS A 57 -15.48 20.64 -3.06
N ALA A 58 -15.18 19.38 -2.77
CA ALA A 58 -14.46 18.50 -3.71
C ALA A 58 -15.23 18.30 -5.02
N LYS A 59 -16.55 18.06 -4.95
CA LYS A 59 -17.40 17.93 -6.14
C LYS A 59 -17.38 19.20 -7.00
N THR A 60 -17.59 20.37 -6.38
CA THR A 60 -17.55 21.66 -7.10
C THR A 60 -16.18 21.92 -7.72
N LEU A 61 -15.09 21.67 -6.99
CA LEU A 61 -13.73 21.81 -7.51
C LEU A 61 -13.48 20.86 -8.68
N LEU A 62 -13.85 19.59 -8.56
CA LEU A 62 -13.73 18.60 -9.63
C LEU A 62 -14.48 19.03 -10.89
N SER A 63 -15.73 19.49 -10.75
CA SER A 63 -16.52 20.01 -11.88
C SER A 63 -15.86 21.22 -12.54
N ASN A 64 -15.33 22.15 -11.74
CA ASN A 64 -14.60 23.30 -12.26
C ASN A 64 -13.31 22.89 -12.97
N TRP A 65 -12.53 21.97 -12.40
CA TRP A 65 -11.29 21.49 -13.03
C TRP A 65 -11.55 20.78 -14.36
N ILE A 66 -12.66 20.06 -14.48
CA ILE A 66 -13.09 19.47 -15.76
C ILE A 66 -13.51 20.57 -16.75
N LYS A 67 -14.39 21.49 -16.34
CA LYS A 67 -14.87 22.61 -17.18
C LYS A 67 -13.72 23.47 -17.70
N ASP A 68 -12.78 23.79 -16.82
CA ASP A 68 -11.63 24.64 -17.11
C ASP A 68 -10.49 23.86 -17.79
N LYS A 69 -10.70 22.59 -18.15
CA LYS A 69 -9.70 21.70 -18.79
C LYS A 69 -8.39 21.59 -18.00
N ILE A 70 -8.46 21.72 -16.67
CA ILE A 70 -7.38 21.35 -15.75
C ILE A 70 -7.26 19.83 -15.71
N LEU A 71 -8.40 19.13 -15.68
CA LEU A 71 -8.49 17.70 -15.92
C LEU A 71 -9.08 17.46 -17.32
N ILE A 72 -8.43 16.59 -18.09
CA ILE A 72 -8.87 16.17 -19.41
C ILE A 72 -9.04 14.64 -19.43
N LYS A 73 -10.08 14.17 -20.11
CA LYS A 73 -10.32 12.75 -20.33
C LYS A 73 -9.59 12.30 -21.59
N ASP A 74 -8.92 11.16 -21.54
CA ASP A 74 -8.39 10.54 -22.76
C ASP A 74 -9.54 10.15 -23.72
N SER A 75 -9.32 10.33 -25.02
CA SER A 75 -10.33 10.10 -26.06
C SER A 75 -10.52 8.63 -26.44
N GLU A 76 -9.55 7.78 -26.11
CA GLU A 76 -9.57 6.35 -26.39
C GLU A 76 -9.09 5.55 -25.17
N PRO A 77 -9.57 4.30 -24.99
CA PRO A 77 -9.14 3.44 -23.90
C PRO A 77 -7.65 3.15 -23.96
N ALA A 78 -6.99 3.24 -22.80
CA ALA A 78 -5.56 2.99 -22.70
C ALA A 78 -5.20 2.08 -21.52
N LEU A 79 -4.03 1.45 -21.64
CA LEU A 79 -3.28 0.99 -20.48
C LEU A 79 -2.29 2.08 -20.10
N TYR A 80 -2.21 2.38 -18.80
CA TYR A 80 -1.20 3.28 -18.28
C TYR A 80 -0.06 2.48 -17.67
N LEU A 81 1.18 2.92 -17.89
CA LEU A 81 2.37 2.25 -17.40
C LEU A 81 3.09 3.19 -16.43
N TYR A 82 3.67 2.63 -15.38
CA TYR A 82 4.35 3.38 -14.33
C TYR A 82 5.73 2.78 -14.13
N GLU A 83 6.77 3.58 -14.37
CA GLU A 83 8.16 3.27 -14.07
C GLU A 83 8.61 4.13 -12.88
N LEU A 84 9.22 3.49 -11.88
CA LEU A 84 9.64 4.12 -10.64
C LEU A 84 11.10 3.80 -10.37
N ILE A 85 11.95 4.82 -10.50
CA ILE A 85 13.40 4.72 -10.29
C ILE A 85 13.72 5.35 -8.94
N PHE A 86 14.39 4.62 -8.05
CA PHE A 86 14.66 5.10 -6.69
C PHE A 86 15.92 4.45 -6.13
N LYS A 87 16.54 5.12 -5.16
CA LYS A 87 17.70 4.58 -4.44
C LYS A 87 17.22 3.74 -3.26
N TYR A 88 17.82 2.55 -3.12
CA TYR A 88 17.71 1.75 -1.91
C TYR A 88 19.09 1.21 -1.54
N LYS A 89 19.59 1.61 -0.36
CA LYS A 89 20.98 1.39 0.04
C LYS A 89 21.93 1.93 -1.05
N ASN A 90 22.82 1.08 -1.57
CA ASN A 90 23.79 1.44 -2.61
C ASN A 90 23.35 1.09 -4.03
N ASN A 91 22.08 0.70 -4.22
CA ASN A 91 21.54 0.31 -5.52
C ASN A 91 20.50 1.31 -6.02
N ILE A 92 20.48 1.52 -7.34
CA ILE A 92 19.36 2.16 -8.02
C ILE A 92 18.44 1.04 -8.50
N LEU A 93 17.20 1.06 -8.02
CA LEU A 93 16.16 0.12 -8.41
C LEU A 93 15.20 0.78 -9.38
N ASN A 94 14.57 -0.03 -10.23
CA ASN A 94 13.62 0.42 -11.23
C ASN A 94 12.39 -0.50 -11.25
N ARG A 95 11.35 -0.14 -10.51
CA ARG A 95 10.11 -0.92 -10.42
C ARG A 95 9.14 -0.51 -11.52
N LYS A 96 8.59 -1.48 -12.22
CA LYS A 96 7.65 -1.26 -13.32
C LYS A 96 6.31 -1.92 -13.04
N GLY A 97 5.23 -1.20 -13.27
CA GLY A 97 3.88 -1.75 -13.21
C GLY A 97 2.91 -1.01 -14.11
N LEU A 98 1.64 -1.40 -14.04
CA LEU A 98 0.59 -0.91 -14.93
C LEU A 98 -0.63 -0.44 -14.15
N ILE A 99 -1.36 0.54 -14.68
CA ILE A 99 -2.65 0.95 -14.17
C ILE A 99 -3.72 0.59 -15.21
N LEU A 100 -4.70 -0.20 -14.76
CA LEU A 100 -5.83 -0.67 -15.56
C LEU A 100 -7.07 -0.85 -14.68
N LEU A 101 -8.22 -1.09 -15.30
CA LEU A 101 -9.44 -1.42 -14.58
C LEU A 101 -9.48 -2.89 -14.26
N VAL A 102 -9.75 -3.21 -13.00
CA VAL A 102 -9.91 -4.56 -12.48
C VAL A 102 -11.33 -4.74 -12.01
N LYS A 103 -12.00 -5.80 -12.48
CA LYS A 103 -13.37 -6.12 -12.03
C LYS A 103 -13.39 -6.42 -10.53
N LEU A 104 -14.35 -5.80 -9.84
CA LEU A 104 -14.59 -6.02 -8.43
C LEU A 104 -15.18 -7.41 -8.19
N SER A 105 -14.62 -8.11 -7.22
CA SER A 105 -14.97 -9.47 -6.82
C SER A 105 -14.88 -9.56 -5.29
N PRO A 106 -15.92 -10.09 -4.62
CA PRO A 106 -15.86 -10.45 -3.20
C PRO A 106 -14.64 -11.33 -2.87
N PHE A 107 -14.05 -11.14 -1.68
CA PHE A 107 -12.80 -11.82 -1.30
C PHE A 107 -12.95 -13.36 -1.17
N ASP A 108 -14.16 -13.85 -0.90
CA ASP A 108 -14.49 -15.26 -0.78
C ASP A 108 -14.35 -16.02 -2.10
N GLU A 109 -14.54 -15.36 -3.25
CA GLU A 109 -14.28 -15.92 -4.59
C GLU A 109 -12.80 -16.28 -4.80
N GLY A 110 -11.87 -15.72 -4.00
CA GLY A 110 -10.45 -16.08 -4.04
C GLY A 110 -9.71 -15.61 -5.30
N ILE A 111 -10.32 -14.70 -6.05
CA ILE A 111 -9.79 -14.05 -7.25
C ILE A 111 -8.94 -12.82 -6.86
N ILE A 112 -9.41 -12.06 -5.87
CA ILE A 112 -8.70 -10.97 -5.20
C ILE A 112 -8.38 -11.40 -3.78
N LEU A 113 -7.10 -11.37 -3.43
CA LEU A 113 -6.60 -11.87 -2.14
C LEU A 113 -6.17 -10.70 -1.24
N PRO A 114 -6.92 -10.39 -0.17
CA PRO A 114 -6.49 -9.46 0.85
C PRO A 114 -5.53 -10.16 1.82
N HIS A 115 -4.82 -9.35 2.60
CA HIS A 115 -3.95 -9.84 3.68
C HIS A 115 -4.02 -8.96 4.93
N GLU A 116 -4.84 -7.92 4.93
CA GLU A 116 -5.01 -6.99 6.03
C GLU A 116 -6.50 -6.72 6.26
N LYS A 117 -6.87 -6.48 7.52
CA LYS A 117 -8.24 -6.13 7.93
C LYS A 117 -8.53 -4.67 7.57
N THR A 118 -9.76 -4.40 7.13
CA THR A 118 -10.24 -3.03 6.95
C THR A 118 -11.03 -2.54 8.17
N PHE A 119 -10.92 -1.23 8.43
CA PHE A 119 -11.64 -0.53 9.50
C PHE A 119 -12.86 0.22 8.96
N HIS A 120 -14.01 -0.01 9.59
CA HIS A 120 -15.31 0.49 9.14
C HIS A 120 -15.34 2.01 8.97
N LYS A 121 -14.80 2.76 9.94
CA LYS A 121 -14.79 4.24 9.94
C LYS A 121 -14.12 4.81 8.68
N ILE A 122 -12.92 4.31 8.35
CA ILE A 122 -12.16 4.76 7.18
C ILE A 122 -12.94 4.46 5.90
N THR A 123 -13.48 3.24 5.77
CA THR A 123 -14.27 2.85 4.60
C THR A 123 -15.53 3.71 4.42
N GLN A 124 -16.20 4.10 5.51
CA GLN A 124 -17.39 4.94 5.45
C GLN A 124 -17.08 6.36 4.96
N GLU A 125 -16.03 7.01 5.50
CA GLU A 125 -15.60 8.34 5.04
C GLU A 125 -15.22 8.35 3.56
N ARG A 126 -14.55 7.28 3.08
CA ARG A 126 -14.18 7.15 1.67
C ARG A 126 -15.40 6.88 0.78
N LEU A 127 -16.37 6.10 1.26
CA LEU A 127 -17.60 5.81 0.53
C LEU A 127 -18.41 7.09 0.28
N GLU A 128 -18.54 7.96 1.27
CA GLU A 128 -19.28 9.22 1.12
C GLU A 128 -18.60 10.18 0.13
N LEU A 129 -17.26 10.28 0.17
CA LEU A 129 -16.51 11.02 -0.84
C LEU A 129 -16.78 10.45 -2.25
N LEU A 130 -16.70 9.12 -2.40
CA LEU A 130 -16.90 8.44 -3.68
C LEU A 130 -18.32 8.61 -4.22
N LYS A 131 -19.36 8.56 -3.37
CA LYS A 131 -20.76 8.84 -3.75
C LYS A 131 -20.94 10.25 -4.30
N ILE A 132 -20.28 11.22 -3.67
CA ILE A 132 -20.44 12.64 -4.01
C ILE A 132 -19.65 13.00 -5.28
N THR A 133 -18.40 12.54 -5.40
CA THR A 133 -17.53 12.90 -6.52
C THR A 133 -17.71 11.96 -7.71
N LYS A 134 -18.11 10.70 -7.48
CA LYS A 134 -18.15 9.61 -8.47
C LYS A 134 -16.78 9.33 -9.11
N PHE A 135 -15.70 9.58 -8.38
CA PHE A 135 -14.32 9.42 -8.85
C PHE A 135 -13.46 8.65 -7.85
N GLN A 136 -12.70 7.69 -8.35
CA GLN A 136 -11.59 7.04 -7.66
C GLN A 136 -10.32 7.85 -7.92
N PHE A 137 -9.76 8.45 -6.87
CA PHE A 137 -8.60 9.36 -6.99
C PHE A 137 -7.26 8.63 -6.93
N SER A 138 -7.11 7.69 -6.00
CA SER A 138 -5.93 6.85 -5.81
C SER A 138 -6.21 5.40 -6.22
N GLN A 139 -5.17 4.74 -6.72
CA GLN A 139 -5.25 3.35 -7.16
C GLN A 139 -5.02 2.39 -5.99
N VAL A 140 -5.62 1.21 -6.04
CA VAL A 140 -5.21 0.09 -5.19
C VAL A 140 -3.91 -0.49 -5.76
N PHE A 141 -2.96 -0.84 -4.91
CA PHE A 141 -1.74 -1.52 -5.32
C PHE A 141 -1.98 -3.03 -5.25
N GLY A 142 -1.98 -3.71 -6.39
CA GLY A 142 -2.03 -5.16 -6.52
C GLY A 142 -0.69 -5.77 -6.96
N LEU A 143 -0.49 -7.03 -6.60
CA LEU A 143 0.58 -7.89 -7.13
C LEU A 143 -0.06 -9.05 -7.89
N TYR A 144 0.65 -9.57 -8.88
CA TYR A 144 0.27 -10.81 -9.58
C TYR A 144 1.51 -11.66 -9.82
N GLU A 145 1.31 -12.96 -10.05
CA GLU A 145 2.40 -13.88 -10.35
C GLU A 145 2.81 -13.77 -11.82
N ASP A 146 4.07 -13.48 -12.09
CA ASP A 146 4.67 -13.51 -13.42
C ASP A 146 6.13 -13.96 -13.37
N PRO A 147 6.40 -15.26 -13.15
CA PRO A 147 7.76 -15.77 -12.93
C PRO A 147 8.75 -15.44 -14.05
N GLN A 148 8.26 -15.24 -15.28
CA GLN A 148 9.07 -14.92 -16.45
C GLN A 148 9.07 -13.42 -16.80
N LEU A 149 8.35 -12.59 -16.02
CA LEU A 149 8.22 -11.14 -16.22
C LEU A 149 7.76 -10.73 -17.62
N ILE A 150 7.05 -11.61 -18.34
CA ILE A 150 6.57 -11.37 -19.72
C ILE A 150 5.69 -10.12 -19.78
N THR A 151 4.90 -9.86 -18.74
CA THR A 151 4.01 -8.70 -18.69
C THR A 151 4.76 -7.36 -18.74
N LEU A 152 6.02 -7.31 -18.27
CA LEU A 152 6.84 -6.10 -18.29
C LEU A 152 7.43 -5.80 -19.69
N GLU A 153 7.40 -6.76 -20.62
CA GLU A 153 7.83 -6.55 -22.01
C GLU A 153 7.00 -5.50 -22.75
N ILE A 154 5.80 -5.19 -22.23
CA ILE A 154 4.96 -4.10 -22.72
C ILE A 154 5.68 -2.74 -22.69
N PHE A 155 6.62 -2.52 -21.77
CA PHE A 155 7.42 -1.29 -21.73
C PHE A 155 8.35 -1.14 -22.94
N LYS A 156 8.63 -2.22 -23.68
CA LYS A 156 9.41 -2.20 -24.93
C LYS A 156 8.55 -1.87 -26.16
N LYS A 157 7.23 -1.72 -26.01
CA LYS A 157 6.28 -1.40 -27.09
C LYS A 157 6.12 0.10 -27.34
N ASN A 158 7.17 0.88 -27.09
CA ASN A 158 7.24 2.33 -27.27
C ASN A 158 6.04 3.10 -26.66
N PRO A 159 5.80 2.96 -25.35
CA PRO A 159 4.71 3.68 -24.69
C PRO A 159 4.95 5.20 -24.73
N GLN A 160 3.86 5.98 -24.87
CA GLN A 160 3.92 7.43 -24.87
C GLN A 160 4.17 7.96 -23.45
N LEU A 161 5.26 8.69 -23.22
CA LEU A 161 5.50 9.38 -21.95
C LEU A 161 4.49 10.53 -21.77
N LEU A 162 3.75 10.50 -20.67
CA LEU A 162 2.79 11.54 -20.29
C LEU A 162 3.37 12.52 -19.29
N TYR A 163 3.99 12.01 -18.22
CA TYR A 163 4.55 12.81 -17.13
C TYR A 163 5.86 12.20 -16.62
N GLU A 164 6.77 13.06 -16.15
CA GLU A 164 7.94 12.70 -15.36
C GLU A 164 7.99 13.62 -14.14
N VAL A 165 8.13 13.04 -12.95
CA VAL A 165 8.13 13.73 -11.65
C VAL A 165 9.33 13.28 -10.85
N ASN A 166 9.99 14.24 -10.20
CA ASN A 166 11.03 13.98 -9.21
C ASN A 166 10.46 14.26 -7.83
N TYR A 167 10.34 13.23 -6.99
CA TYR A 167 9.70 13.29 -5.68
C TYR A 167 10.54 12.53 -4.66
N ASP A 168 11.05 13.21 -3.62
CA ASP A 168 11.85 12.58 -2.54
C ASP A 168 13.01 11.70 -3.05
N GLU A 169 13.76 12.19 -4.05
CA GLU A 169 14.84 11.45 -4.74
C GLU A 169 14.38 10.23 -5.58
N GLU A 170 13.08 10.09 -5.80
CA GLU A 170 12.45 9.11 -6.68
C GLU A 170 12.07 9.77 -8.02
N ILE A 171 12.30 9.06 -9.12
CA ILE A 171 11.85 9.47 -10.46
C ILE A 171 10.65 8.61 -10.83
N HIS A 172 9.49 9.25 -10.97
CA HIS A 172 8.26 8.62 -11.42
C HIS A 172 8.01 8.98 -12.88
N LYS A 173 7.96 7.98 -13.76
CA LYS A 173 7.61 8.15 -15.16
C LYS A 173 6.29 7.45 -15.45
N PHE A 174 5.37 8.22 -16.01
CA PHE A 174 4.02 7.78 -16.29
C PHE A 174 3.76 7.78 -17.79
N TYR A 175 3.35 6.64 -18.33
CA TYR A 175 3.17 6.43 -19.76
C TYR A 175 1.77 5.92 -20.11
N LYS A 176 1.47 5.91 -21.41
CA LYS A 176 0.23 5.40 -21.98
C LYS A 176 0.48 4.54 -23.22
N ILE A 177 -0.29 3.48 -23.39
CA ILE A 177 -0.39 2.67 -24.62
C ILE A 177 -1.85 2.61 -25.04
N THR A 178 -2.12 2.88 -26.32
CA THR A 178 -3.45 2.80 -26.94
C THR A 178 -3.54 1.78 -28.08
N ASP A 179 -2.41 1.15 -28.47
CA ASP A 179 -2.40 0.11 -29.51
C ASP A 179 -3.24 -1.11 -29.09
N LYS A 180 -4.36 -1.33 -29.77
CA LYS A 180 -5.35 -2.37 -29.43
C LYS A 180 -4.76 -3.78 -29.45
N LYS A 181 -3.83 -4.07 -30.36
CA LYS A 181 -3.19 -5.40 -30.45
C LYS A 181 -2.30 -5.66 -29.24
N THR A 182 -1.48 -4.69 -28.86
CA THR A 182 -0.62 -4.73 -27.68
C THR A 182 -1.45 -4.84 -26.40
N ILE A 183 -2.49 -4.02 -26.26
CA ILE A 183 -3.41 -4.08 -25.10
C ILE A 183 -4.05 -5.45 -25.00
N LYS A 184 -4.64 -5.97 -26.08
CA LYS A 184 -5.28 -7.29 -26.09
C LYS A 184 -4.29 -8.39 -25.70
N SER A 185 -3.12 -8.40 -26.32
CA SER A 185 -2.07 -9.38 -26.01
C SER A 185 -1.66 -9.31 -24.54
N PHE A 186 -1.52 -8.12 -23.97
CA PHE A 186 -1.21 -7.95 -22.55
C PHE A 186 -2.33 -8.48 -21.66
N LEU A 187 -3.58 -8.10 -21.91
CA LEU A 187 -4.73 -8.57 -21.13
C LEU A 187 -4.93 -10.09 -21.22
N ASP A 188 -4.62 -10.70 -22.36
CA ASP A 188 -4.64 -12.15 -22.53
C ASP A 188 -3.62 -12.84 -21.62
N THR A 189 -2.43 -12.28 -21.40
CA THR A 189 -1.44 -12.84 -20.45
C THR A 189 -1.90 -12.82 -18.99
N LEU A 190 -2.93 -12.02 -18.68
CA LEU A 190 -3.42 -11.83 -17.33
C LEU A 190 -4.58 -12.77 -16.98
N LYS A 191 -5.30 -13.36 -17.94
CA LYS A 191 -6.61 -14.03 -17.72
C LYS A 191 -6.64 -15.06 -16.58
N ASP A 192 -5.58 -15.81 -16.35
CA ASP A 192 -5.58 -16.91 -15.36
C ASP A 192 -4.90 -16.57 -14.02
N LYS A 193 -4.44 -15.32 -13.86
CA LYS A 193 -3.67 -14.91 -12.67
C LYS A 193 -4.58 -14.52 -11.50
N LYS A 194 -4.06 -14.43 -10.28
CA LYS A 194 -4.75 -13.85 -9.12
C LYS A 194 -4.13 -12.49 -8.80
N ILE A 195 -4.90 -11.61 -8.18
CA ILE A 195 -4.37 -10.33 -7.69
C ILE A 195 -4.33 -10.36 -6.16
N TYR A 196 -3.14 -10.13 -5.63
CA TYR A 196 -2.86 -9.96 -4.22
C TYR A 196 -2.89 -8.46 -3.93
N ILE A 197 -3.80 -7.98 -3.08
CA ILE A 197 -3.77 -6.56 -2.69
C ILE A 197 -2.51 -6.36 -1.87
N ALA A 198 -1.56 -5.55 -2.33
CA ALA A 198 -0.37 -5.12 -1.59
C ALA A 198 -0.69 -3.92 -0.68
N ASP A 199 -1.51 -2.99 -1.16
CA ASP A 199 -1.88 -1.78 -0.42
C ASP A 199 -3.23 -1.26 -0.93
N GLY A 200 -4.01 -0.64 -0.04
CA GLY A 200 -5.31 -0.08 -0.40
C GLY A 200 -6.50 -1.02 -0.17
N HIS A 201 -6.44 -1.91 0.83
CA HIS A 201 -7.56 -2.76 1.22
C HIS A 201 -8.82 -1.94 1.54
N HIS A 202 -8.65 -0.79 2.22
CA HIS A 202 -9.75 0.15 2.47
C HIS A 202 -10.37 0.71 1.18
N ARG A 203 -9.54 1.05 0.18
CA ARG A 203 -9.98 1.54 -1.13
C ARG A 203 -10.78 0.44 -1.86
N TYR A 204 -10.28 -0.80 -1.85
CA TYR A 204 -10.96 -1.94 -2.45
C TYR A 204 -12.32 -2.24 -1.78
N THR A 205 -12.36 -2.33 -0.44
CA THR A 205 -13.62 -2.54 0.30
C THR A 205 -14.60 -1.37 0.10
N THR A 206 -14.11 -0.13 -0.02
CA THR A 206 -14.96 1.02 -0.35
C THR A 206 -15.60 0.85 -1.73
N ALA A 207 -14.84 0.39 -2.72
CA ALA A 207 -15.35 0.16 -4.06
C ALA A 207 -16.39 -0.97 -4.13
N LEU A 208 -16.21 -2.06 -3.36
CA LEU A 208 -17.24 -3.11 -3.22
C LEU A 208 -18.56 -2.54 -2.66
N LYS A 209 -18.51 -1.77 -1.58
CA LYS A 209 -19.70 -1.11 -1.01
C LYS A 209 -20.33 -0.09 -1.96
N TYR A 210 -19.49 0.61 -2.75
CA TYR A 210 -19.98 1.56 -3.75
C TYR A 210 -20.67 0.85 -4.92
N LYS A 211 -20.15 -0.30 -5.37
CA LYS A 211 -20.83 -1.17 -6.35
C LYS A 211 -22.22 -1.58 -5.84
N GLU A 212 -22.32 -2.06 -4.60
CA GLU A 212 -23.60 -2.42 -3.98
C GLU A 212 -24.59 -1.25 -3.99
N TYR A 213 -24.13 -0.06 -3.57
CA TYR A 213 -24.93 1.17 -3.59
C TYR A 213 -25.40 1.54 -5.01
N MET A 214 -24.51 1.46 -6.01
CA MET A 214 -24.84 1.80 -7.40
C MET A 214 -25.76 0.77 -8.06
N ASN A 215 -25.66 -0.51 -7.69
CA ASN A 215 -26.57 -1.56 -8.14
C ASN A 215 -28.01 -1.31 -7.71
N VAL A 216 -28.23 -0.72 -6.53
CA VAL A 216 -29.57 -0.29 -6.09
C VAL A 216 -30.12 0.82 -7.00
N LEU A 217 -29.26 1.71 -7.51
CA LEU A 217 -29.68 2.85 -8.33
C LEU A 217 -29.83 2.54 -9.82
N TYR A 218 -28.99 1.65 -10.36
CA TYR A 218 -28.87 1.42 -11.81
C TYR A 218 -29.11 -0.03 -12.24
N GLY A 219 -29.37 -0.94 -11.29
CA GLY A 219 -29.43 -2.39 -11.54
C GLY A 219 -28.03 -3.02 -11.69
N ASP A 220 -28.00 -4.35 -11.85
CA ASP A 220 -26.75 -5.13 -11.93
C ASP A 220 -26.26 -5.32 -13.38
N ASP A 221 -26.19 -4.22 -14.14
CA ASP A 221 -25.58 -4.26 -15.48
C ASP A 221 -24.05 -4.29 -15.34
N LEU A 222 -23.50 -5.50 -15.50
CA LEU A 222 -22.07 -5.80 -15.35
C LEU A 222 -21.15 -4.97 -16.27
N LYS A 223 -21.69 -4.32 -17.31
CA LYS A 223 -20.93 -3.43 -18.20
C LYS A 223 -20.68 -2.05 -17.61
N ARG A 224 -21.27 -1.70 -16.46
CA ARG A 224 -21.14 -0.37 -15.87
C ARG A 224 -19.80 -0.17 -15.15
N ASP A 225 -19.27 1.05 -15.26
CA ASP A 225 -17.96 1.48 -14.75
C ASP A 225 -17.70 1.17 -13.27
N TYR A 226 -18.73 1.27 -12.41
CA TYR A 226 -18.61 1.00 -10.97
C TYR A 226 -18.42 -0.48 -10.61
N HIS A 227 -18.51 -1.39 -11.58
CA HIS A 227 -18.11 -2.79 -11.41
C HIS A 227 -16.59 -2.98 -11.40
N TYR A 228 -15.84 -1.92 -11.69
CA TYR A 228 -14.39 -1.98 -11.82
C TYR A 228 -13.71 -0.95 -10.89
N ILE A 229 -12.45 -1.23 -10.57
CA ILE A 229 -11.58 -0.33 -9.81
C ILE A 229 -10.26 -0.16 -10.55
N ALA A 230 -9.76 1.07 -10.60
CA ALA A 230 -8.42 1.32 -11.13
C ALA A 230 -7.37 0.81 -10.13
N MET A 231 -6.54 -0.13 -10.59
CA MET A 231 -5.46 -0.70 -9.79
C MET A 231 -4.13 -0.49 -10.47
N TYR A 232 -3.12 -0.11 -9.69
CA TYR A 232 -1.73 -0.28 -10.07
C TYR A 232 -1.32 -1.71 -9.77
N ILE A 233 -0.84 -2.45 -10.75
CA ILE A 233 -0.41 -3.83 -10.62
C ILE A 233 1.06 -3.99 -11.04
N THR A 234 1.81 -4.80 -10.29
CA THR A 234 3.21 -5.13 -10.58
C THR A 234 3.42 -6.63 -10.36
N PRO A 235 4.34 -7.28 -11.09
CA PRO A 235 4.62 -8.69 -10.83
C PRO A 235 5.34 -8.87 -9.49
N MET A 236 4.96 -9.91 -8.75
CA MET A 236 5.51 -10.23 -7.42
C MET A 236 6.98 -10.65 -7.50
N GLU A 237 7.37 -11.24 -8.63
CA GLU A 237 8.73 -11.72 -8.91
C GLU A 237 9.67 -10.61 -9.41
N ASP A 238 9.21 -9.35 -9.53
CA ASP A 238 10.10 -8.23 -9.84
C ASP A 238 11.06 -7.99 -8.66
N LYS A 239 12.37 -8.21 -8.90
CA LYS A 239 13.43 -7.94 -7.92
C LYS A 239 13.50 -6.49 -7.44
N ASN A 240 12.87 -5.56 -8.16
CA ASN A 240 12.77 -4.15 -7.79
C ASN A 240 11.58 -3.85 -6.87
N LEU A 241 10.73 -4.85 -6.57
CA LEU A 241 9.67 -4.75 -5.58
C LEU A 241 10.24 -4.92 -4.17
N LEU A 242 10.27 -3.83 -3.39
CA LEU A 242 10.68 -3.90 -1.99
C LEU A 242 9.47 -4.03 -1.06
N ILE A 243 9.49 -5.08 -0.24
CA ILE A 243 8.54 -5.31 0.86
C ILE A 243 9.28 -5.06 2.17
N LEU A 244 9.24 -3.82 2.66
CA LEU A 244 9.90 -3.42 3.89
C LEU A 244 9.02 -3.75 5.10
N PRO A 245 9.60 -3.99 6.28
CA PRO A 245 8.85 -4.13 7.52
C PRO A 245 8.32 -2.78 8.00
N THR A 246 7.26 -2.81 8.81
CA THR A 246 6.87 -1.63 9.61
C THR A 246 7.28 -1.84 11.06
N HIS A 247 8.21 -1.03 11.54
CA HIS A 247 8.71 -1.04 12.89
C HIS A 247 7.72 -0.43 13.88
N ARG A 248 7.90 -0.75 15.16
CA ARG A 248 7.03 -0.26 16.24
C ARG A 248 7.79 0.64 17.20
N VAL A 249 7.08 1.62 17.71
CA VAL A 249 7.48 2.39 18.89
C VAL A 249 6.35 2.28 19.89
N TYR A 250 6.62 1.76 21.08
CA TYR A 250 5.66 1.64 22.17
C TYR A 250 5.97 2.63 23.29
N TYR A 251 4.94 3.32 23.76
CA TYR A 251 4.99 4.19 24.93
C TYR A 251 4.42 3.41 26.12
N LEU A 252 5.31 2.76 26.86
CA LEU A 252 4.97 1.92 28.01
C LEU A 252 5.30 2.65 29.31
N GLU A 253 4.51 2.42 30.36
CA GLU A 253 4.77 2.98 31.69
C GLU A 253 6.11 2.50 32.27
N ASN A 254 6.45 1.22 32.07
CA ASN A 254 7.69 0.64 32.54
C ASN A 254 8.34 -0.27 31.49
N VAL A 255 9.12 0.34 30.60
CA VAL A 255 9.84 -0.38 29.53
C VAL A 255 10.84 -1.41 30.09
N LYS A 256 11.54 -1.11 31.19
CA LYS A 256 12.51 -2.04 31.79
C LYS A 256 11.85 -3.31 32.28
N ARG A 257 10.70 -3.19 32.96
CA ARG A 257 9.91 -4.34 33.41
C ARG A 257 9.42 -5.15 32.21
N PHE A 258 8.91 -4.50 31.17
CA PHE A 258 8.48 -5.19 29.95
C PHE A 258 9.61 -6.01 29.32
N ILE A 259 10.82 -5.44 29.18
CA ILE A 259 11.98 -6.16 28.64
C ILE A 259 12.33 -7.37 29.52
N SER A 260 12.34 -7.20 30.85
CA SER A 260 12.61 -8.29 31.79
C SER A 260 11.56 -9.41 31.72
N ASP A 261 10.28 -9.06 31.58
CA ASP A 261 9.21 -10.03 31.39
C ASP A 261 9.29 -10.71 30.01
N MET A 262 9.71 -10.00 28.97
CA MET A 262 9.90 -10.50 27.61
C MET A 262 11.05 -11.53 27.52
N GLU A 263 12.08 -11.39 28.34
CA GLU A 263 13.18 -12.37 28.45
C GLU A 263 12.74 -13.74 29.00
N LYS A 264 11.53 -13.86 29.56
CA LYS A 264 10.92 -15.17 29.84
C LYS A 264 10.58 -15.91 28.54
N TYR A 265 10.24 -15.18 27.47
CA TYR A 265 9.78 -15.68 26.18
C TYR A 265 10.88 -15.75 25.11
N ALA A 266 11.80 -14.78 25.09
CA ALA A 266 12.88 -14.70 24.11
C ALA A 266 14.26 -14.61 24.79
N THR A 267 15.31 -14.98 24.06
CA THR A 267 16.69 -14.95 24.54
C THR A 267 17.45 -13.81 23.86
N PRO A 268 18.19 -12.96 24.60
CA PRO A 268 19.08 -11.98 23.99
C PRO A 268 20.26 -12.70 23.34
N LEU A 269 20.50 -12.46 22.04
CA LEU A 269 21.58 -13.08 21.29
C LEU A 269 22.81 -12.18 21.17
N LYS A 270 22.59 -10.88 20.92
CA LYS A 270 23.67 -9.93 20.61
C LYS A 270 23.28 -8.49 20.92
N GLU A 271 24.18 -7.77 21.58
CA GLU A 271 24.09 -6.32 21.77
C GLU A 271 24.90 -5.60 20.68
N PHE A 272 24.35 -4.52 20.14
CA PHE A 272 25.01 -3.62 19.19
C PHE A 272 25.16 -2.24 19.81
N LYS A 273 26.33 -1.63 19.57
CA LYS A 273 26.64 -0.28 20.07
C LYS A 273 25.90 0.81 19.28
N GLU A 274 25.68 0.59 17.98
CA GLU A 274 25.06 1.56 17.08
C GLU A 274 24.20 0.89 16.02
N ILE A 275 23.21 1.64 15.51
CA ILE A 275 22.40 1.21 14.36
C ILE A 275 23.22 1.40 13.08
N ASN A 276 23.76 0.33 12.53
CA ASN A 276 24.20 0.30 11.15
C ASN A 276 23.02 -0.10 10.25
N LEU A 277 22.35 0.91 9.68
CA LEU A 277 21.16 0.74 8.85
C LEU A 277 21.43 -0.11 7.60
N GLU A 278 22.62 -0.01 7.03
CA GLU A 278 23.00 -0.78 5.83
C GLU A 278 23.09 -2.28 6.12
N LYS A 279 23.48 -2.63 7.36
CA LYS A 279 23.73 -4.01 7.77
C LYS A 279 22.63 -4.60 8.66
N ILE A 280 21.60 -3.83 9.02
CA ILE A 280 20.62 -4.27 10.02
C ILE A 280 19.87 -5.54 9.60
N GLU A 281 19.56 -5.66 8.31
CA GLU A 281 18.94 -6.87 7.76
C GLU A 281 19.85 -8.11 7.88
N LEU A 282 21.18 -7.92 7.83
CA LEU A 282 22.16 -8.99 7.96
C LEU A 282 22.30 -9.51 9.40
N TYR A 283 21.73 -8.80 10.38
CA TYR A 283 21.74 -9.27 11.77
C TYR A 283 20.72 -10.37 12.02
N PHE A 284 19.69 -10.46 11.18
CA PHE A 284 18.67 -11.50 11.29
C PHE A 284 19.13 -12.75 10.56
N THR A 285 19.33 -13.84 11.31
CA THR A 285 19.61 -15.18 10.77
C THR A 285 18.37 -16.04 10.68
N ASN A 286 17.33 -15.72 11.46
CA ASN A 286 16.03 -16.38 11.43
C ASN A 286 14.91 -15.34 11.35
N LEU A 287 14.32 -15.20 10.15
CA LEU A 287 13.34 -14.15 9.86
C LEU A 287 12.00 -14.37 10.57
N SER A 288 11.72 -15.58 11.10
CA SER A 288 10.45 -15.91 11.75
C SER A 288 10.47 -15.65 13.25
N THR A 289 11.64 -15.76 13.89
CA THR A 289 11.76 -15.78 15.36
C THR A 289 12.54 -14.61 15.94
N GLN A 290 13.13 -13.76 15.10
CA GLN A 290 14.02 -12.70 15.56
C GLN A 290 13.45 -11.29 15.36
N TRP A 291 13.77 -10.41 16.32
CA TRP A 291 13.53 -8.97 16.28
C TRP A 291 14.63 -8.26 17.09
N ILE A 292 14.80 -6.96 16.85
CA ILE A 292 15.72 -6.13 17.62
C ILE A 292 14.91 -5.18 18.50
N ILE A 293 15.24 -5.13 19.79
CA ILE A 293 14.75 -4.10 20.70
C ILE A 293 15.75 -2.95 20.74
N PHE A 294 15.23 -1.73 20.67
CA PHE A 294 15.99 -0.50 20.82
C PHE A 294 15.47 0.32 22.00
N TYR A 295 16.28 0.46 23.04
CA TYR A 295 15.93 1.19 24.26
C TYR A 295 17.16 1.78 24.94
N GLN A 296 17.10 3.03 25.40
CA GLN A 296 18.22 3.74 26.06
C GLN A 296 19.56 3.63 25.31
N ASN A 297 19.52 3.85 23.99
CA ASN A 297 20.68 3.71 23.09
C ASN A 297 21.29 2.30 22.99
N LYS A 298 20.65 1.27 23.56
CA LYS A 298 21.07 -0.14 23.43
C LYS A 298 20.19 -0.85 22.42
N LEU A 299 20.83 -1.58 21.50
CA LEU A 299 20.18 -2.45 20.55
C LEU A 299 20.49 -3.89 20.88
N ILE A 300 19.46 -4.70 21.08
CA ILE A 300 19.62 -6.11 21.42
C ILE A 300 18.80 -6.94 20.46
N LEU A 301 19.45 -7.86 19.74
CA LEU A 301 18.80 -8.89 18.95
C LEU A 301 18.25 -9.95 19.90
N TYR A 302 16.96 -10.22 19.79
CA TYR A 302 16.27 -11.26 20.53
C TYR A 302 15.82 -12.38 19.59
N GLU A 303 15.83 -13.60 20.10
CA GLU A 303 15.27 -14.78 19.44
C GLU A 303 14.21 -15.44 20.32
N LEU A 304 13.03 -15.70 19.76
CA LEU A 304 11.97 -16.44 20.42
C LEU A 304 12.43 -17.85 20.81
N LYS A 305 12.23 -18.23 22.08
CA LYS A 305 12.57 -19.58 22.55
C LYS A 305 11.65 -20.63 21.92
N ASP A 306 12.22 -21.77 21.52
CA ASP A 306 11.53 -22.88 20.83
C ASP A 306 10.21 -23.32 21.47
N LYS A 307 10.16 -23.38 22.81
CA LYS A 307 8.95 -23.78 23.55
C LYS A 307 7.75 -22.89 23.19
N TYR A 308 7.97 -21.57 23.07
CA TYR A 308 6.92 -20.62 22.72
C TYR A 308 6.68 -20.58 21.22
N TYR A 309 7.72 -20.71 20.40
CA TYR A 309 7.56 -20.80 18.95
C TYR A 309 6.66 -21.98 18.55
N LYS A 310 6.90 -23.18 19.11
CA LYS A 310 6.02 -24.35 18.92
C LYS A 310 4.57 -24.09 19.37
N LYS A 311 4.39 -23.35 20.47
CA LYS A 311 3.05 -22.94 20.92
C LYS A 311 2.36 -22.03 19.91
N PHE A 312 3.09 -21.06 19.33
CA PHE A 312 2.53 -20.13 18.36
C PHE A 312 2.26 -20.77 16.98
N ILE A 313 3.09 -21.73 16.56
CA ILE A 313 2.79 -22.59 15.39
C ILE A 313 1.44 -23.30 15.57
N ASN A 314 1.15 -23.83 16.76
CA ASN A 314 -0.13 -24.50 17.03
C ASN A 314 -1.32 -23.53 17.03
N ILE A 315 -1.12 -22.25 17.32
CA ILE A 315 -2.15 -21.22 17.20
C ILE A 315 -2.40 -20.91 15.72
N ASN A 316 -1.32 -20.65 14.96
CA ASN A 316 -1.40 -20.41 13.54
C ASN A 316 -0.03 -20.67 12.87
N SER A 317 0.07 -21.77 12.14
CA SER A 317 1.33 -22.22 11.54
C SER A 317 1.92 -21.18 10.60
N VAL A 318 1.11 -20.59 9.72
CA VAL A 318 1.60 -19.64 8.72
C VAL A 318 1.88 -18.26 9.29
N LEU A 319 1.02 -17.75 10.18
CA LEU A 319 1.31 -16.46 10.81
C LEU A 319 2.52 -16.53 11.74
N SER A 320 2.84 -17.71 12.28
CA SER A 320 4.06 -17.89 13.09
C SER A 320 5.35 -17.69 12.29
N GLU A 321 5.31 -17.72 10.96
CA GLU A 321 6.44 -17.33 10.10
C GLU A 321 6.69 -15.81 10.09
N ILE A 322 5.76 -15.02 10.66
CA ILE A 322 5.90 -13.57 10.82
C ILE A 322 6.43 -13.26 12.23
N PRO A 323 7.61 -12.64 12.37
CA PRO A 323 8.18 -12.34 13.69
C PRO A 323 7.35 -11.30 14.44
N LEU A 324 6.69 -10.38 13.73
CA LEU A 324 5.73 -9.46 14.31
C LEU A 324 4.55 -10.19 14.96
N PHE A 325 3.97 -11.20 14.31
CA PHE A 325 2.88 -11.98 14.90
C PHE A 325 3.33 -12.61 16.23
N ASN A 326 4.51 -13.25 16.22
CA ASN A 326 5.09 -13.86 17.42
C ASN A 326 5.35 -12.83 18.54
N PHE A 327 5.90 -11.66 18.19
CA PHE A 327 6.11 -10.57 19.14
C PHE A 327 4.80 -10.08 19.75
N LEU A 328 3.74 -9.94 18.96
CA LEU A 328 2.43 -9.50 19.43
C LEU A 328 1.79 -10.50 20.40
N GLN A 329 1.99 -11.81 20.20
CA GLN A 329 1.58 -12.81 21.18
C GLN A 329 2.28 -12.61 22.53
N ILE A 330 3.57 -12.27 22.52
CA ILE A 330 4.33 -11.99 23.74
C ILE A 330 3.86 -10.70 24.40
N LEU A 331 3.63 -9.65 23.60
CA LEU A 331 3.14 -8.36 24.07
C LEU A 331 1.78 -8.52 24.79
N GLU A 332 0.84 -9.24 24.18
CA GLU A 332 -0.47 -9.51 24.78
C GLU A 332 -0.34 -10.35 26.07
N ASN A 333 0.54 -11.36 26.09
CA ASN A 333 0.78 -12.17 27.29
C ASN A 333 1.38 -11.37 28.47
N ILE A 334 2.19 -10.35 28.20
CA ILE A 334 2.84 -9.54 29.24
C ILE A 334 1.93 -8.41 29.71
N LEU A 335 1.27 -7.72 28.78
CA LEU A 335 0.50 -6.51 29.06
C LEU A 335 -0.99 -6.78 29.26
N GLY A 336 -1.50 -7.95 28.85
CA GLY A 336 -2.91 -8.31 28.95
C GLY A 336 -3.84 -7.58 27.97
N ILE A 337 -3.28 -6.81 27.03
CA ILE A 337 -4.02 -6.01 26.06
C ILE A 337 -3.39 -6.13 24.66
N LYS A 338 -4.20 -5.93 23.62
CA LYS A 338 -3.75 -6.06 22.23
C LYS A 338 -3.13 -4.77 21.69
N GLU A 339 -2.29 -4.87 20.66
CA GLU A 339 -1.68 -3.69 20.01
C GLU A 339 -2.74 -2.73 19.44
N GLU A 340 -3.88 -3.25 18.97
CA GLU A 340 -4.96 -2.42 18.45
C GLU A 340 -5.55 -1.46 19.50
N GLU A 341 -5.56 -1.86 20.78
CA GLU A 341 -6.01 -1.03 21.89
C GLU A 341 -4.96 0.05 22.19
N PHE A 342 -3.67 -0.32 22.22
CA PHE A 342 -2.55 0.62 22.28
C PHE A 342 -2.62 1.69 21.17
N ALA A 343 -3.00 1.29 19.96
CA ALA A 343 -3.10 2.20 18.82
C ALA A 343 -4.23 3.21 18.98
N GLN A 344 -5.37 2.79 19.55
CA GLN A 344 -6.50 3.69 19.84
C GLN A 344 -6.14 4.72 20.91
N GLU A 345 -5.34 4.35 21.91
CA GLU A 345 -4.82 5.25 22.95
C GLU A 345 -3.64 6.12 22.50
N GLY A 346 -3.15 5.95 21.26
CA GLY A 346 -1.98 6.68 20.76
C GLY A 346 -0.65 6.25 21.40
N LYS A 347 -0.62 5.09 22.08
CA LYS A 347 0.54 4.54 22.77
C LYS A 347 1.43 3.65 21.88
N VAL A 348 1.11 3.50 20.60
CA VAL A 348 1.98 2.88 19.59
C VAL A 348 2.10 3.76 18.34
N LYS A 349 3.31 3.83 17.78
CA LYS A 349 3.57 4.38 16.45
C LYS A 349 4.13 3.31 15.51
N PHE A 350 3.75 3.44 14.25
CA PHE A 350 4.15 2.57 13.15
C PHE A 350 5.12 3.33 12.24
N LEU A 351 6.35 2.85 12.09
CA LEU A 351 7.41 3.54 11.35
C LEU A 351 8.00 2.64 10.26
N SER A 352 8.06 3.12 9.03
CA SER A 352 8.71 2.42 7.91
C SER A 352 10.22 2.71 7.80
N LYS A 353 10.73 3.75 8.48
CA LYS A 353 12.12 4.18 8.45
C LYS A 353 12.75 4.02 9.84
N ILE A 354 13.87 3.31 9.94
CA ILE A 354 14.51 2.99 11.23
C ILE A 354 15.12 4.25 11.88
N GLU A 355 15.57 5.19 11.06
CA GLU A 355 16.17 6.45 11.48
C GLU A 355 15.26 7.21 12.46
N LYS A 356 13.95 7.16 12.21
CA LYS A 356 12.92 7.80 13.03
C LYS A 356 12.76 7.15 14.41
N LEU A 357 13.20 5.90 14.61
CA LEU A 357 13.14 5.27 15.94
C LEU A 357 14.07 5.96 16.93
N LYS A 358 15.22 6.48 16.48
CA LYS A 358 16.19 7.16 17.37
C LYS A 358 15.55 8.34 18.11
N ASP A 359 14.72 9.11 17.41
CA ASP A 359 14.07 10.28 17.99
C ASP A 359 13.00 9.91 19.01
N GLU A 360 12.30 8.79 18.81
CA GLU A 360 11.29 8.34 19.76
C GLU A 360 11.90 7.61 20.96
N VAL A 361 12.96 6.83 20.77
CA VAL A 361 13.69 6.15 21.86
C VAL A 361 14.35 7.17 22.80
N LYS A 362 14.85 8.30 22.28
CA LYS A 362 15.34 9.42 23.11
C LYS A 362 14.28 9.99 24.06
N LYS A 363 12.99 9.87 23.71
CA LYS A 363 11.87 10.29 24.57
C LYS A 363 11.45 9.22 25.59
N GLY A 364 12.22 8.13 25.71
CA GLY A 364 11.96 7.04 26.64
C GLY A 364 11.08 5.92 26.09
N ALA A 365 10.72 5.96 24.80
CA ALA A 365 9.91 4.92 24.19
C ALA A 365 10.71 3.64 23.90
N LEU A 366 10.00 2.52 23.75
CA LEU A 366 10.56 1.24 23.31
C LEU A 366 10.47 1.13 21.79
N GLY A 367 11.61 1.05 21.12
CA GLY A 367 11.68 0.74 19.69
C GLY A 367 11.76 -0.76 19.43
N VAL A 368 11.03 -1.26 18.42
CA VAL A 368 11.09 -2.66 17.98
C VAL A 368 11.26 -2.71 16.46
N ILE A 369 12.34 -3.35 16.04
CA ILE A 369 12.74 -3.49 14.64
C ILE A 369 12.53 -4.96 14.23
N PHE A 370 11.86 -5.15 13.11
CA PHE A 370 11.53 -6.46 12.55
C PHE A 370 12.29 -6.65 11.22
N PRO A 371 12.62 -7.89 10.84
CA PRO A 371 13.12 -8.16 9.50
C PRO A 371 12.02 -7.97 8.44
N ALA A 372 12.45 -7.77 7.20
CA ALA A 372 11.55 -7.77 6.04
C ALA A 372 10.86 -9.14 5.87
N LEU A 373 9.61 -9.11 5.39
CA LEU A 373 8.84 -10.32 5.12
C LEU A 373 9.21 -10.88 3.73
N PRO A 374 9.65 -12.14 3.62
CA PRO A 374 9.91 -12.74 2.31
C PRO A 374 8.63 -12.77 1.44
N PRO A 375 8.72 -12.51 0.13
CA PRO A 375 7.56 -12.56 -0.78
C PRO A 375 6.81 -13.90 -0.75
N GLU A 376 7.51 -15.02 -0.58
CA GLU A 376 6.89 -16.34 -0.50
C GLU A 376 5.99 -16.51 0.73
N VAL A 377 6.39 -15.94 1.88
CA VAL A 377 5.58 -15.96 3.10
C VAL A 377 4.32 -15.11 2.89
N PHE A 378 4.47 -13.92 2.30
CA PHE A 378 3.34 -13.06 1.92
C PHE A 378 2.34 -13.80 1.02
N LYS A 379 2.85 -14.48 -0.01
CA LYS A 379 2.07 -15.27 -0.97
C LYS A 379 1.34 -16.42 -0.30
N LYS A 380 2.00 -17.14 0.60
CA LYS A 380 1.44 -18.24 1.38
C LYS A 380 0.27 -17.77 2.25
N ILE A 381 0.46 -16.69 3.02
CA ILE A 381 -0.57 -16.10 3.89
C ILE A 381 -1.82 -15.73 3.09
N ALA A 382 -1.64 -15.01 1.99
CA ALA A 382 -2.74 -14.55 1.17
C ALA A 382 -3.49 -15.72 0.49
N ARG A 383 -2.78 -16.78 0.06
CA ARG A 383 -3.40 -18.00 -0.50
C ARG A 383 -4.22 -18.77 0.53
N GLU A 384 -3.77 -18.80 1.78
CA GLU A 384 -4.50 -19.42 2.89
C GLU A 384 -5.62 -18.52 3.45
N LYS A 385 -5.90 -17.37 2.81
CA LYS A 385 -6.92 -16.39 3.21
C LYS A 385 -6.75 -15.93 4.67
N LYS A 386 -5.49 -15.90 5.16
CA LYS A 386 -5.17 -15.42 6.51
C LYS A 386 -4.93 -13.91 6.49
N LEU A 387 -5.23 -13.25 7.60
CA LEU A 387 -4.97 -11.83 7.79
C LEU A 387 -3.68 -11.66 8.61
N MET A 388 -2.75 -10.88 8.09
CA MET A 388 -1.55 -10.48 8.82
C MET A 388 -1.90 -9.47 9.93
N PRO A 389 -1.04 -9.33 10.95
CA PRO A 389 -1.11 -8.19 11.84
C PRO A 389 -1.15 -6.86 11.09
N HIS A 390 -1.89 -5.89 11.61
CA HIS A 390 -2.04 -4.56 11.02
C HIS A 390 -0.66 -3.92 10.75
N LYS A 391 -0.48 -3.32 9.57
CA LYS A 391 0.80 -2.73 9.14
C LYS A 391 1.99 -3.67 9.37
N CYS A 392 1.91 -4.89 8.84
CA CYS A 392 3.05 -5.82 8.85
C CYS A 392 4.08 -5.45 7.78
N THR A 393 3.60 -5.08 6.59
CA THR A 393 4.40 -4.83 5.39
C THR A 393 4.27 -3.39 4.92
N TYR A 394 5.33 -2.90 4.28
CA TYR A 394 5.41 -1.58 3.67
C TYR A 394 6.05 -1.70 2.29
N PHE A 395 5.20 -1.69 1.27
CA PHE A 395 5.65 -1.71 -0.12
C PHE A 395 6.28 -0.36 -0.49
N TYR A 396 7.56 -0.37 -0.84
CA TYR A 396 8.36 0.83 -1.07
C TYR A 396 8.94 0.91 -2.49
N PRO A 397 8.98 2.11 -3.09
CA PRO A 397 8.22 3.28 -2.70
C PRO A 397 6.73 3.13 -3.03
N LYS A 398 5.91 4.01 -2.48
CA LYS A 398 4.48 4.06 -2.82
C LYS A 398 4.33 4.75 -4.20
N ILE A 399 3.28 4.40 -4.93
CA ILE A 399 2.92 5.15 -6.14
C ILE A 399 2.31 6.49 -5.74
N LEU A 400 2.55 7.53 -6.55
CA LEU A 400 1.91 8.83 -6.33
C LEU A 400 0.47 8.82 -6.82
N THR A 401 -0.36 9.58 -6.12
CA THR A 401 -1.73 9.87 -6.50
C THR A 401 -1.78 11.12 -7.38
N GLY A 402 -2.68 11.13 -8.37
CA GLY A 402 -2.94 12.29 -9.23
C GLY A 402 -2.50 12.15 -10.68
N PHE A 403 -1.80 11.09 -11.08
CA PHE A 403 -1.43 10.89 -12.50
C PHE A 403 -2.63 10.55 -13.39
N VAL A 404 -3.52 9.67 -12.89
CA VAL A 404 -4.75 9.29 -13.58
C VAL A 404 -5.84 9.03 -12.55
N LEU A 405 -7.05 9.48 -12.84
CA LEU A 405 -8.25 9.29 -12.03
C LEU A 405 -9.26 8.44 -12.82
N ASN A 406 -10.04 7.63 -12.10
CA ASN A 406 -11.08 6.82 -12.70
C ASN A 406 -12.47 7.34 -12.32
N GLU A 407 -13.32 7.54 -13.31
CA GLU A 407 -14.72 7.95 -13.12
C GLU A 407 -15.59 6.70 -12.99
N VAL A 408 -16.44 6.66 -11.95
CA VAL A 408 -17.33 5.52 -11.64
C VAL A 408 -18.76 6.02 -11.47
N SER A 409 -19.26 6.64 -12.53
CA SER A 409 -20.47 7.46 -12.50
C SER A 409 -21.75 6.70 -12.84
N GLY A 410 -21.63 5.42 -13.24
CA GLY A 410 -22.71 4.59 -13.79
C GLY A 410 -22.66 4.42 -15.30
N LYS A 411 -21.60 4.86 -15.98
CA LYS A 411 -21.51 4.79 -17.46
C LYS A 411 -21.30 3.35 -17.91
N ILE A 412 -21.87 3.00 -19.05
CA ILE A 412 -21.57 1.74 -19.73
C ILE A 412 -20.17 1.84 -20.32
N LEU A 413 -19.38 0.80 -20.09
CA LEU A 413 -18.06 0.64 -20.68
C LEU A 413 -18.22 -0.06 -22.04
N ASP A 414 -18.00 0.69 -23.13
CA ASP A 414 -17.97 0.16 -24.49
C ASP A 414 -16.51 -0.03 -24.92
N PHE A 415 -16.02 -1.27 -24.95
CA PHE A 415 -14.65 -1.61 -25.32
C PHE A 415 -14.58 -2.57 -26.51
#